data_AF-G4ZHM2-F1
#
_entry.id   AF-G4ZHM2-F1
#
_cell.length_a   1.000
_cell.length_b   1.000
_cell.length_c   1.000
_cell.angle_alpha   90.00
_cell.angle_beta   90.00
_cell.angle_gamma   90.00
#
_symmetry.space_group_name_H-M   'P 1'
#
loop_
_entity.id
_entity.type
_entity.pdbx_description
1 polymer ?
#
loop_
_entity_poly.entity_id
_entity_poly.type
_entity_poly.pdbx_seq_one_letter_code
_entity_poly.pdbx_strand_id
1 'polypeptide(L)'
;MHEHEFSRLKDVQFPDEVAALGHVLELIDEMLMTREEAVVKAAGSNQLAWLQFLLETHDDDLMDAVASAAANGDSDSDSDNDSNDNDNGNGNGNNKLQSVSLDVRPLLRNAIVAAARSGQLPIVTDFLPRLAGSGRISDDIQEMHDASWQALNEGAAHGHLNVVVYVVEFVTQWGYIEDYTSSDEGDALLLAVRGGHGHVVQFLLQGCLIAWNTQDALAEALLFEQNEVAEWICDLQDAGEEASELGTE
;
A
#
# COMPACT_ATOMS: atom_id res chain seq x y z
N MET A 1 3.32 -29.38 3.63
CA MET A 1 2.48 -28.38 2.96
C MET A 1 3.39 -27.18 2.68
N HIS A 2 4.25 -27.28 1.65
CA HIS A 2 5.25 -26.26 1.27
C HIS A 2 5.45 -26.30 -0.24
N GLU A 3 4.43 -25.96 -1.02
CA GLU A 3 4.47 -26.05 -2.50
C GLU A 3 4.72 -24.70 -3.20
N HIS A 4 5.12 -23.66 -2.46
CA HIS A 4 5.22 -22.29 -3.00
C HIS A 4 6.45 -21.47 -2.56
N GLU A 5 7.48 -22.08 -1.97
CA GLU A 5 8.51 -21.29 -1.28
C GLU A 5 9.27 -20.32 -2.22
N PHE A 6 9.55 -20.71 -3.46
CA PHE A 6 10.25 -19.85 -4.45
C PHE A 6 9.63 -20.00 -5.85
N SER A 7 8.59 -19.21 -6.13
CA SER A 7 7.82 -19.38 -7.38
C SER A 7 8.59 -19.01 -8.64
N ARG A 8 9.61 -18.13 -8.54
CA ARG A 8 10.44 -17.71 -9.67
C ARG A 8 11.61 -18.65 -9.92
N LEU A 9 11.90 -19.55 -8.96
CA LEU A 9 13.00 -20.51 -9.03
C LEU A 9 12.56 -21.93 -9.41
N LYS A 10 11.28 -22.15 -9.72
CA LYS A 10 10.68 -23.47 -9.95
C LYS A 10 11.37 -24.28 -11.08
N ASP A 11 11.91 -23.59 -12.07
CA ASP A 11 12.56 -24.21 -13.23
C ASP A 11 14.10 -24.17 -13.17
N VAL A 12 14.67 -23.68 -12.06
CA VAL A 12 16.13 -23.53 -11.89
C VAL A 12 16.70 -24.69 -11.07
N GLN A 13 17.69 -25.40 -11.61
CA GLN A 13 18.44 -26.42 -10.86
C GLN A 13 19.68 -25.79 -10.21
N PHE A 14 19.62 -25.66 -8.88
CA PHE A 14 20.79 -25.27 -8.08
C PHE A 14 21.59 -26.51 -7.67
N PRO A 15 22.94 -26.41 -7.53
CA PRO A 15 23.73 -27.43 -6.85
C PRO A 15 23.21 -27.72 -5.45
N ASP A 16 23.37 -28.96 -4.97
CA ASP A 16 22.82 -29.42 -3.68
C ASP A 16 23.22 -28.52 -2.50
N GLU A 17 24.44 -27.97 -2.53
CA GLU A 17 24.95 -27.07 -1.50
C GLU A 17 24.21 -25.73 -1.46
N VAL A 18 23.79 -25.20 -2.61
CA VAL A 18 23.04 -23.93 -2.72
C VAL A 18 21.56 -24.17 -2.48
N ALA A 19 21.02 -25.29 -2.97
CA ALA A 19 19.63 -25.70 -2.74
C ALA A 19 19.33 -25.90 -1.24
N ALA A 20 20.33 -26.30 -0.45
CA ALA A 20 20.21 -26.45 1.00
C ALA A 20 20.16 -25.11 1.77
N LEU A 21 20.50 -23.98 1.13
CA LEU A 21 20.54 -22.65 1.75
C LEU A 21 19.25 -21.88 1.46
N GLY A 22 18.17 -22.19 2.19
CA GLY A 22 16.85 -21.57 1.97
C GLY A 22 16.86 -20.03 2.00
N HIS A 23 17.65 -19.40 2.87
CA HIS A 23 17.81 -17.94 2.92
C HIS A 23 18.50 -17.36 1.67
N VAL A 24 19.38 -18.12 1.01
CA VAL A 24 20.00 -17.72 -0.26
C VAL A 24 18.99 -17.82 -1.39
N LEU A 25 18.20 -18.89 -1.43
CA LEU A 25 17.11 -19.03 -2.41
C LEU A 25 16.06 -17.93 -2.24
N GLU A 26 15.73 -17.56 -1.00
CA GLU A 26 14.83 -16.44 -0.69
C GLU A 26 15.39 -15.12 -1.20
N LEU A 27 16.68 -14.86 -0.96
CA LEU A 27 17.34 -13.67 -1.47
C LEU A 27 17.36 -13.63 -3.00
N ILE A 28 17.62 -14.77 -3.66
CA ILE A 28 17.61 -14.85 -5.12
C ILE A 28 16.19 -14.63 -5.67
N ASP A 29 15.16 -15.26 -5.08
CA ASP A 29 13.76 -15.03 -5.50
C ASP A 29 13.34 -13.57 -5.27
N GLU A 30 13.79 -12.94 -4.18
CA GLU A 30 13.58 -11.53 -3.88
C GLU A 30 14.28 -10.59 -4.86
N MET A 31 15.52 -10.92 -5.26
CA MET A 31 16.25 -10.16 -6.29
C MET A 31 15.66 -10.32 -7.70
N LEU A 32 14.82 -11.32 -7.92
CA LEU A 32 14.12 -11.57 -9.19
C LEU A 32 12.69 -10.98 -9.21
N MET A 33 12.26 -10.32 -8.14
CA MET A 33 10.96 -9.63 -8.12
C MET A 33 10.92 -8.52 -9.15
N THR A 34 9.75 -8.33 -9.78
CA THR A 34 9.54 -7.07 -10.52
C THR A 34 9.55 -5.89 -9.56
N ARG A 35 9.76 -4.69 -10.08
CA ARG A 35 9.72 -3.47 -9.28
C ARG A 35 8.43 -3.35 -8.46
N GLU A 36 7.28 -3.65 -9.06
CA GLU A 36 5.98 -3.61 -8.41
C GLU A 36 5.92 -4.58 -7.22
N GLU A 37 6.40 -5.81 -7.42
CA GLU A 37 6.42 -6.85 -6.40
C GLU A 37 7.36 -6.48 -5.24
N ALA A 38 8.55 -5.96 -5.57
CA ALA A 38 9.52 -5.48 -4.60
C ALA A 38 8.96 -4.31 -3.78
N VAL A 39 8.27 -3.35 -4.42
CA VAL A 39 7.63 -2.21 -3.75
C VAL A 39 6.57 -2.69 -2.75
N VAL A 40 5.71 -3.62 -3.16
CA VAL A 40 4.68 -4.21 -2.29
C VAL A 40 5.31 -4.96 -1.11
N LYS A 41 6.35 -5.77 -1.34
CA LYS A 41 7.06 -6.51 -0.28
C LYS A 41 7.76 -5.57 0.70
N ALA A 42 8.47 -4.57 0.19
CA ALA A 42 9.16 -3.56 0.99
C ALA A 42 8.18 -2.81 1.90
N ALA A 43 7.04 -2.41 1.33
CA ALA A 43 6.00 -1.69 2.05
C ALA A 43 5.31 -2.54 3.12
N GLY A 44 4.96 -3.79 2.80
CA GLY A 44 4.38 -4.71 3.78
C GLY A 44 5.33 -5.07 4.93
N SER A 45 6.65 -5.04 4.68
CA SER A 45 7.70 -5.42 5.63
C SER A 45 8.36 -4.24 6.35
N ASN A 46 7.85 -3.02 6.19
CA ASN A 46 8.39 -1.79 6.77
C ASN A 46 9.85 -1.47 6.38
N GLN A 47 10.29 -1.88 5.18
CA GLN A 47 11.64 -1.62 4.70
C GLN A 47 11.72 -0.25 4.01
N LEU A 48 11.59 0.82 4.79
CA LEU A 48 11.46 2.19 4.27
C LEU A 48 12.61 2.60 3.34
N ALA A 49 13.86 2.27 3.70
CA ALA A 49 15.03 2.62 2.88
C ALA A 49 15.03 1.87 1.53
N TRP A 50 14.65 0.59 1.54
CA TRP A 50 14.53 -0.19 0.31
C TRP A 50 13.37 0.32 -0.55
N LEU A 51 12.23 0.62 0.06
CA LEU A 51 11.08 1.20 -0.63
C LEU A 51 11.44 2.55 -1.28
N GLN A 52 12.15 3.44 -0.57
CA GLN A 52 12.63 4.70 -1.14
C GLN A 52 13.55 4.47 -2.34
N PHE A 53 14.49 3.54 -2.23
CA PHE A 53 15.38 3.17 -3.33
C PHE A 53 14.59 2.65 -4.56
N LEU A 54 13.59 1.80 -4.36
CA LEU A 54 12.74 1.28 -5.44
C LEU A 54 11.89 2.36 -6.12
N LEU A 55 11.49 3.40 -5.37
CA LEU A 55 10.71 4.52 -5.91
C LEU A 55 11.58 5.58 -6.60
N GLU A 56 12.88 5.66 -6.27
CA GLU A 56 13.83 6.62 -6.83
C GLU A 56 14.59 6.10 -8.07
N THR A 57 14.92 4.81 -8.08
CA THR A 57 15.58 4.18 -9.22
C THR A 57 14.67 4.27 -10.45
N HIS A 58 15.21 4.51 -11.64
CA HIS A 58 14.49 4.34 -12.90
C HIS A 58 14.87 2.96 -13.46
N ASP A 59 13.88 2.17 -13.89
CA ASP A 59 14.05 0.76 -14.24
C ASP A 59 15.02 0.55 -15.41
N ASP A 60 15.15 1.58 -16.24
CA ASP A 60 16.00 1.59 -17.44
C ASP A 60 17.49 1.46 -17.11
N ASP A 61 17.99 2.03 -16.00
CA ASP A 61 19.43 2.05 -15.70
C ASP A 61 19.94 0.74 -15.08
N LEU A 62 19.11 0.08 -14.27
CA LEU A 62 19.55 -1.10 -13.49
C LEU A 62 19.50 -2.38 -14.34
N MET A 63 18.47 -2.55 -15.17
CA MET A 63 18.36 -3.70 -16.07
C MET A 63 19.38 -3.63 -17.20
N ASP A 64 19.68 -2.44 -17.74
CA ASP A 64 20.78 -2.28 -18.70
C ASP A 64 22.16 -2.52 -18.06
N ALA A 65 22.36 -2.09 -16.81
CA ALA A 65 23.61 -2.35 -16.09
C ALA A 65 23.79 -3.83 -15.75
N VAL A 66 22.73 -4.53 -15.31
CA VAL A 66 22.77 -5.97 -15.01
C VAL A 66 22.84 -6.81 -16.28
N ALA A 67 22.11 -6.43 -17.34
CA ALA A 67 22.24 -7.06 -18.67
C ALA A 67 23.64 -6.83 -19.25
N SER A 68 24.22 -5.64 -19.08
CA SER A 68 25.61 -5.35 -19.49
C SER A 68 26.62 -6.13 -18.65
N ALA A 69 26.41 -6.26 -17.34
CA ALA A 69 27.28 -7.05 -16.46
C ALA A 69 27.18 -8.56 -16.76
N ALA A 70 25.98 -9.06 -17.07
CA ALA A 70 25.75 -10.44 -17.47
C ALA A 70 26.29 -10.73 -18.89
N ALA A 71 26.26 -9.75 -19.79
CA ALA A 71 26.88 -9.83 -21.11
C ALA A 71 28.43 -9.75 -21.04
N ASN A 72 28.98 -9.09 -20.03
CA ASN A 72 30.43 -8.92 -19.83
C ASN A 72 31.06 -10.00 -18.94
N GLY A 73 30.34 -11.09 -18.65
CA GLY A 73 30.86 -12.27 -17.97
C GLY A 73 31.78 -13.11 -18.86
N ASP A 74 32.84 -12.52 -19.42
CA ASP A 74 34.12 -13.13 -19.80
C ASP A 74 34.87 -12.21 -20.78
N SER A 75 35.87 -11.47 -20.27
CA SER A 75 37.25 -11.43 -20.77
C SER A 75 37.95 -10.12 -20.40
N ASP A 76 39.09 -10.25 -19.71
CA ASP A 76 40.17 -9.28 -19.73
C ASP A 76 40.38 -8.79 -21.17
N SER A 77 40.13 -7.50 -21.41
CA SER A 77 40.82 -6.81 -22.49
C SER A 77 40.95 -5.33 -22.14
N ASP A 78 42.16 -4.99 -21.71
CA ASP A 78 42.74 -3.68 -21.94
C ASP A 78 42.48 -3.28 -23.40
N SER A 79 41.69 -2.23 -23.61
CA SER A 79 41.82 -1.42 -24.81
C SER A 79 41.47 0.01 -24.50
N ASP A 80 42.51 0.83 -24.48
CA ASP A 80 42.49 2.26 -24.73
C ASP A 80 41.40 2.63 -25.74
N ASN A 81 40.51 3.54 -25.37
CA ASN A 81 39.86 4.40 -26.35
C ASN A 81 39.70 5.81 -25.80
N ASP A 82 40.76 6.56 -26.03
CA ASP A 82 40.84 8.01 -25.99
C ASP A 82 39.93 8.58 -27.10
N SER A 83 38.84 9.25 -26.75
CA SER A 83 38.17 10.26 -27.58
C SER A 83 37.20 11.09 -26.75
N ASN A 84 37.77 12.15 -26.18
CA ASN A 84 37.26 13.52 -26.21
C ASN A 84 35.95 13.73 -27.00
N ASP A 85 34.84 13.97 -26.29
CA ASP A 85 33.78 14.84 -26.77
C ASP A 85 33.29 15.75 -25.64
N ASN A 86 33.55 17.04 -25.84
CA ASN A 86 32.96 18.13 -25.10
C ASN A 86 31.46 18.17 -25.42
N ASP A 87 30.60 17.97 -24.43
CA ASP A 87 29.30 18.63 -24.46
C ASP A 87 28.99 19.34 -23.14
N ASN A 88 28.65 20.60 -23.33
CA ASN A 88 28.56 21.67 -22.36
C ASN A 88 27.15 21.64 -21.74
N GLY A 89 26.92 20.67 -20.85
CA GLY A 89 25.70 20.56 -20.07
C GLY A 89 25.69 21.54 -18.89
N ASN A 90 25.21 22.76 -19.15
CA ASN A 90 24.91 23.80 -18.17
C ASN A 90 24.31 23.22 -16.87
N GLY A 91 25.13 23.20 -15.82
CA GLY A 91 24.74 22.80 -14.48
C GLY A 91 23.64 23.70 -13.94
N ASN A 92 22.42 23.18 -13.92
CA ASN A 92 21.33 23.75 -13.16
C ASN A 92 20.90 22.72 -12.11
N GLY A 93 21.74 22.62 -11.08
CA GLY A 93 21.43 21.93 -9.83
C GLY A 93 20.30 22.66 -9.11
N ASN A 94 19.08 22.40 -9.55
CA ASN A 94 17.88 22.89 -8.89
C ASN A 94 17.20 21.73 -8.21
N ASN A 95 17.41 21.68 -6.89
CA ASN A 95 16.66 20.92 -5.88
C ASN A 95 15.16 20.86 -6.20
N LYS A 96 14.74 19.81 -6.88
CA LYS A 96 13.38 19.70 -7.37
C LYS A 96 12.94 18.24 -7.27
N LEU A 97 12.66 17.84 -6.03
CA LEU A 97 11.60 16.89 -5.67
C LEU A 97 10.27 17.44 -6.25
N GLN A 98 10.12 17.53 -7.58
CA GLN A 98 8.89 18.00 -8.21
C GLN A 98 8.59 17.16 -9.45
N SER A 99 7.31 16.82 -9.54
CA SER A 99 6.69 15.76 -10.31
C SER A 99 7.22 14.37 -9.97
N VAL A 100 6.51 13.68 -9.07
CA VAL A 100 6.48 12.21 -9.09
C VAL A 100 6.18 11.85 -10.55
N SER A 101 7.11 11.18 -11.22
CA SER A 101 6.91 10.72 -12.60
C SER A 101 5.57 9.98 -12.65
N LEU A 102 4.78 10.14 -13.72
CA LEU A 102 3.45 9.50 -13.84
C LEU A 102 3.51 7.98 -13.64
N ASP A 103 4.68 7.37 -13.82
CA ASP A 103 4.94 5.94 -13.65
C ASP A 103 5.13 5.49 -12.18
N VAL A 104 5.50 6.42 -11.28
CA VAL A 104 5.78 6.12 -9.86
C VAL A 104 4.52 6.19 -8.99
N ARG A 105 3.47 6.88 -9.45
CA ARG A 105 2.23 7.06 -8.69
C ARG A 105 1.47 5.74 -8.42
N PRO A 106 1.29 4.84 -9.42
CA PRO A 106 0.69 3.53 -9.17
C PRO A 106 1.50 2.67 -8.19
N LEU A 107 2.84 2.72 -8.28
CA LEU A 107 3.75 2.04 -7.35
C LEU A 107 3.57 2.57 -5.92
N LEU A 108 3.52 3.89 -5.78
CA LEU A 108 3.32 4.57 -4.51
C LEU A 108 1.97 4.19 -3.87
N ARG A 109 0.89 4.20 -4.66
CA ARG A 109 -0.44 3.74 -4.23
C ARG A 109 -0.38 2.28 -3.76
N ASN A 110 0.22 1.39 -4.54
CA ASN A 110 0.34 -0.03 -4.17
C ASN A 110 1.16 -0.22 -2.88
N ALA A 111 2.22 0.56 -2.68
CA ALA A 111 3.00 0.57 -1.45
C ALA A 111 2.13 0.96 -0.25
N ILE A 112 1.34 2.04 -0.36
CA ILE A 112 0.46 2.51 0.73
C ILE A 112 -0.59 1.44 1.07
N VAL A 113 -1.22 0.84 0.07
CA VAL A 113 -2.24 -0.21 0.25
C VAL A 113 -1.63 -1.45 0.91
N ALA A 114 -0.46 -1.89 0.45
CA ALA A 114 0.26 -3.03 1.04
C ALA A 114 0.72 -2.76 2.49
N ALA A 115 1.19 -1.55 2.76
CA ALA A 115 1.55 -1.11 4.10
C ALA A 115 0.33 -1.09 5.02
N ALA A 116 -0.81 -0.57 4.56
CA ALA A 116 -2.05 -0.54 5.32
C ALA A 116 -2.55 -1.95 5.65
N ARG A 117 -2.57 -2.83 4.66
CA ARG A 117 -2.88 -4.27 4.79
C ARG A 117 -2.00 -4.98 5.82
N SER A 118 -0.75 -4.54 5.97
CA SER A 118 0.24 -5.15 6.87
C SER A 118 0.42 -4.38 8.19
N GLY A 119 -0.35 -3.31 8.41
CA GLY A 119 -0.29 -2.50 9.63
C GLY A 119 0.93 -1.57 9.75
N GLN A 120 1.65 -1.33 8.65
CA GLN A 120 2.86 -0.52 8.61
C GLN A 120 2.55 0.98 8.55
N LEU A 121 2.02 1.49 9.67
CA LEU A 121 1.67 2.90 9.83
C LEU A 121 2.79 3.88 9.40
N PRO A 122 4.09 3.67 9.72
CA PRO A 122 5.14 4.60 9.30
C PRO A 122 5.17 4.86 7.80
N ILE A 123 4.97 3.82 6.99
CA ILE A 123 4.94 3.93 5.53
C ILE A 123 3.67 4.66 5.08
N VAL A 124 2.50 4.30 5.61
CA VAL A 124 1.24 5.01 5.30
C VAL A 124 1.37 6.50 5.62
N THR A 125 1.94 6.85 6.78
CA THR A 125 2.10 8.25 7.20
C THR A 125 3.08 9.05 6.35
N ASP A 126 4.17 8.42 5.88
CA ASP A 126 5.20 9.11 5.11
C ASP A 126 4.79 9.30 3.64
N PHE A 127 4.04 8.35 3.08
CA PHE A 127 3.77 8.29 1.65
C PHE A 127 2.37 8.76 1.25
N LEU A 128 1.33 8.56 2.06
CA LEU A 128 -0.03 8.99 1.72
C LEU A 128 -0.12 10.51 1.42
N PRO A 129 0.49 11.42 2.22
CA PRO A 129 0.46 12.86 1.91
C PRO A 129 1.19 13.22 0.62
N ARG A 130 2.10 12.37 0.11
CA ARG A 130 2.89 12.65 -1.10
C ARG A 130 2.07 12.51 -2.38
N LEU A 131 0.99 11.72 -2.37
CA LEU A 131 0.10 11.56 -3.53
C LEU A 131 -0.60 12.86 -3.93
N ALA A 132 -0.88 13.73 -2.95
CA ALA A 132 -1.45 15.06 -3.17
C ALA A 132 -0.57 15.99 -4.02
N GLY A 133 0.73 15.66 -4.15
CA GLY A 133 1.69 16.43 -4.93
C GLY A 133 1.95 17.84 -4.40
N SER A 134 2.72 18.63 -5.17
CA SER A 134 3.00 20.05 -4.88
C SER A 134 1.91 21.00 -5.42
N GLY A 135 0.86 20.51 -6.09
CA GLY A 135 -0.22 21.41 -6.49
C GLY A 135 -1.23 20.91 -7.51
N ARG A 136 -2.50 20.98 -7.10
CA ARG A 136 -3.64 21.57 -7.84
C ARG A 136 -3.98 21.01 -9.23
N ILE A 137 -3.73 19.73 -9.48
CA ILE A 137 -4.36 18.99 -10.59
C ILE A 137 -5.48 18.13 -9.98
N SER A 138 -6.67 18.09 -10.61
CA SER A 138 -7.82 17.31 -10.14
C SER A 138 -7.49 15.82 -9.93
N ASP A 139 -6.65 15.29 -10.81
CA ASP A 139 -6.35 13.87 -10.89
C ASP A 139 -5.46 13.43 -9.72
N ASP A 140 -4.55 14.30 -9.25
CA ASP A 140 -3.70 14.07 -8.07
C ASP A 140 -4.53 13.93 -6.79
N ILE A 141 -5.60 14.72 -6.68
CA ILE A 141 -6.52 14.70 -5.53
C ILE A 141 -7.36 13.43 -5.55
N GLN A 142 -7.89 13.05 -6.72
CA GLN A 142 -8.67 11.82 -6.85
C GLN A 142 -7.84 10.59 -6.52
N GLU A 143 -6.59 10.51 -6.99
CA GLU A 143 -5.72 9.39 -6.68
C GLU A 143 -5.40 9.29 -5.18
N MET A 144 -5.21 10.43 -4.51
CA MET A 144 -5.06 10.47 -3.05
C MET A 144 -6.33 9.98 -2.35
N HIS A 145 -7.53 10.35 -2.82
CA HIS A 145 -8.79 9.85 -2.26
C HIS A 145 -8.87 8.33 -2.40
N ASP A 146 -8.63 7.82 -3.61
CA ASP A 146 -8.69 6.39 -3.92
C ASP A 146 -7.70 5.59 -3.06
N ALA A 147 -6.46 6.09 -2.90
CA ALA A 147 -5.45 5.46 -2.05
C ALA A 147 -5.84 5.49 -0.57
N SER A 148 -6.43 6.59 -0.09
CA SER A 148 -6.92 6.72 1.29
C SER A 148 -8.03 5.71 1.57
N TRP A 149 -9.00 5.56 0.66
CA TRP A 149 -10.10 4.62 0.80
C TRP A 149 -9.66 3.17 0.76
N GLN A 150 -8.72 2.82 -0.11
CA GLN A 150 -8.16 1.47 -0.10
C GLN A 150 -7.32 1.21 1.15
N ALA A 151 -6.52 2.17 1.61
CA ALA A 151 -5.77 2.02 2.85
C ALA A 151 -6.71 1.83 4.06
N LEU A 152 -7.82 2.58 4.11
CA LEU A 152 -8.86 2.42 5.13
C LEU A 152 -9.48 1.01 5.07
N ASN A 153 -9.90 0.57 3.90
CA ASN A 153 -10.52 -0.73 3.68
C ASN A 153 -9.56 -1.88 4.02
N GLU A 154 -8.32 -1.84 3.55
CA GLU A 154 -7.30 -2.87 3.82
C GLU A 154 -6.89 -2.91 5.29
N GLY A 155 -6.68 -1.74 5.91
CA GLY A 155 -6.40 -1.64 7.33
C GLY A 155 -7.55 -2.20 8.17
N ALA A 156 -8.80 -1.96 7.76
CA ALA A 156 -9.97 -2.48 8.43
C ALA A 156 -10.14 -4.00 8.25
N ALA A 157 -9.98 -4.49 7.02
CA ALA A 157 -10.06 -5.91 6.67
C ALA A 157 -9.05 -6.79 7.42
N HIS A 158 -7.92 -6.21 7.84
CA HIS A 158 -6.83 -6.91 8.54
C HIS A 158 -6.65 -6.46 10.01
N GLY A 159 -7.55 -5.62 10.53
CA GLY A 159 -7.63 -5.31 11.96
C GLY A 159 -6.58 -4.32 12.46
N HIS A 160 -5.97 -3.55 11.56
CA HIS A 160 -4.93 -2.57 11.85
C HIS A 160 -5.52 -1.22 12.27
N LEU A 161 -6.06 -1.18 13.49
CA LEU A 161 -6.74 0.00 14.05
C LEU A 161 -5.90 1.29 13.98
N ASN A 162 -4.59 1.21 14.21
CA ASN A 162 -3.69 2.37 14.12
C ASN A 162 -3.64 2.99 12.71
N VAL A 163 -3.71 2.17 11.66
CA VAL A 163 -3.80 2.64 10.27
C VAL A 163 -5.16 3.26 10.02
N VAL A 164 -6.24 2.57 10.43
CA VAL A 164 -7.62 3.04 10.27
C VAL A 164 -7.82 4.42 10.92
N VAL A 165 -7.38 4.57 12.17
CA VAL A 165 -7.45 5.84 12.92
C VAL A 165 -6.70 6.94 12.16
N TYR A 166 -5.45 6.69 11.75
CA TYR A 166 -4.67 7.69 11.02
C TYR A 166 -5.34 8.11 9.71
N VAL A 167 -5.83 7.16 8.92
CA VAL A 167 -6.48 7.46 7.64
C VAL A 167 -7.75 8.27 7.85
N VAL A 168 -8.59 7.92 8.83
CA VAL A 168 -9.80 8.69 9.19
C VAL A 168 -9.45 10.12 9.60
N GLU A 169 -8.43 10.29 10.45
CA GLU A 169 -7.96 11.62 10.85
C GLU A 169 -7.42 12.42 9.66
N PHE A 170 -6.65 11.77 8.78
CA PHE A 170 -6.09 12.36 7.57
C PHE A 170 -7.20 12.86 6.64
N VAL A 171 -8.17 12.02 6.26
CA VAL A 171 -9.25 12.43 5.35
C VAL A 171 -10.19 13.47 5.97
N THR A 172 -10.36 13.44 7.30
CA THR A 172 -11.12 14.46 8.04
C THR A 172 -10.40 15.81 7.97
N GLN A 173 -9.08 15.83 8.21
CA GLN A 173 -8.27 17.05 8.16
C GLN A 173 -8.26 17.67 6.76
N TRP A 174 -8.27 16.85 5.72
CA TRP A 174 -8.33 17.31 4.34
C TRP A 174 -9.74 17.65 3.87
N GLY A 175 -10.77 17.29 4.63
CA GLY A 175 -12.15 17.72 4.41
C GLY A 175 -12.90 16.95 3.33
N TYR A 176 -12.54 15.70 3.06
CA TYR A 176 -13.22 14.84 2.07
C TYR A 176 -13.74 13.52 2.67
N ILE A 177 -13.87 13.44 4.00
CA ILE A 177 -14.39 12.25 4.68
C ILE A 177 -15.79 11.83 4.19
N GLU A 178 -16.63 12.81 3.85
CA GLU A 178 -18.00 12.59 3.37
C GLU A 178 -18.06 12.04 1.94
N ASP A 179 -16.96 12.13 1.17
CA ASP A 179 -16.85 11.62 -0.20
C ASP A 179 -16.50 10.12 -0.24
N TYR A 180 -16.45 9.45 0.92
CA TYR A 180 -16.18 8.03 0.98
C TYR A 180 -17.21 7.24 0.18
N THR A 181 -16.73 6.31 -0.64
CA THR A 181 -17.56 5.37 -1.40
C THR A 181 -17.09 3.95 -1.11
N SER A 182 -18.05 3.08 -0.79
CA SER A 182 -17.79 1.65 -0.61
C SER A 182 -17.34 1.02 -1.92
N SER A 183 -16.44 0.03 -1.82
CA SER A 183 -16.07 -0.79 -2.98
C SER A 183 -17.13 -1.86 -3.26
N ASP A 184 -17.03 -2.54 -4.40
CA ASP A 184 -17.85 -3.73 -4.69
C ASP A 184 -17.66 -4.85 -3.65
N GLU A 185 -16.53 -4.87 -2.95
CA GLU A 185 -16.23 -5.84 -1.90
C GLU A 185 -16.87 -5.47 -0.55
N GLY A 186 -17.33 -4.21 -0.40
CA GLY A 186 -17.86 -3.67 0.84
C GLY A 186 -17.23 -2.35 1.25
N ASP A 187 -17.81 -1.76 2.30
CA ASP A 187 -17.18 -0.67 3.03
C ASP A 187 -16.23 -1.17 4.13
N ALA A 188 -15.48 -0.25 4.75
CA ALA A 188 -14.53 -0.59 5.79
C ALA A 188 -15.18 -1.28 7.00
N LEU A 189 -16.44 -0.96 7.33
CA LEU A 189 -17.17 -1.59 8.42
C LEU A 189 -17.42 -3.07 8.12
N LEU A 190 -18.01 -3.39 6.95
CA LEU A 190 -18.26 -4.76 6.53
C LEU A 190 -16.97 -5.58 6.46
N LEU A 191 -15.88 -5.00 5.96
CA LEU A 191 -14.58 -5.65 5.90
C LEU A 191 -14.01 -5.96 7.29
N ALA A 192 -14.13 -5.03 8.25
CA ALA A 192 -13.73 -5.29 9.63
C ALA A 192 -14.55 -6.39 10.30
N VAL A 193 -15.87 -6.45 10.03
CA VAL A 193 -16.74 -7.54 10.51
C VAL A 193 -16.31 -8.87 9.89
N ARG A 194 -16.08 -8.94 8.58
CA ARG A 194 -15.59 -10.17 7.91
C ARG A 194 -14.27 -10.68 8.51
N GLY A 195 -13.38 -9.77 8.87
CA GLY A 195 -12.12 -10.10 9.54
C GLY A 195 -12.25 -10.44 11.04
N GLY A 196 -13.43 -10.23 11.64
CA GLY A 196 -13.65 -10.43 13.09
C GLY A 196 -12.93 -9.40 13.95
N HIS A 197 -12.73 -8.18 13.44
CA HIS A 197 -11.92 -7.13 14.06
C HIS A 197 -12.78 -6.16 14.88
N GLY A 198 -13.36 -6.64 15.98
CA GLY A 198 -14.30 -5.89 16.82
C GLY A 198 -13.79 -4.52 17.30
N HIS A 199 -12.49 -4.39 17.61
CA HIS A 199 -11.87 -3.12 17.99
C HIS A 199 -11.86 -2.08 16.86
N VAL A 200 -11.74 -2.52 15.60
CA VAL A 200 -11.90 -1.64 14.43
C VAL A 200 -13.37 -1.29 14.24
N VAL A 201 -14.28 -2.27 14.34
CA VAL A 201 -15.72 -2.05 14.22
C VAL A 201 -16.20 -1.00 15.21
N GLN A 202 -15.81 -1.14 16.48
CA GLN A 202 -16.16 -0.17 17.53
C GLN A 202 -15.68 1.25 17.17
N PHE A 203 -14.45 1.39 16.68
CA PHE A 203 -13.92 2.69 16.27
C PHE A 203 -14.68 3.27 15.07
N LEU A 204 -14.94 2.49 14.03
CA LEU A 204 -15.64 2.96 12.82
C LEU A 204 -17.07 3.42 13.14
N LEU A 205 -17.75 2.72 14.05
CA LEU A 205 -19.11 3.02 14.48
C LEU A 205 -19.22 4.26 15.37
N GLN A 206 -18.21 4.55 16.19
CA GLN A 206 -18.24 5.65 17.17
C GLN A 206 -17.47 6.91 16.72
N GLY A 207 -16.45 6.73 15.88
CA GLY A 207 -15.44 7.74 15.59
C GLY A 207 -15.46 8.29 14.17
N CYS A 208 -16.37 7.83 13.30
CA CYS A 208 -16.41 8.23 11.90
C CYS A 208 -17.73 8.90 11.52
N LEU A 209 -17.64 9.95 10.70
CA LEU A 209 -18.77 10.64 10.08
C LEU A 209 -19.23 9.97 8.77
N ILE A 210 -18.74 8.75 8.50
CA ILE A 210 -19.05 8.01 7.27
C ILE A 210 -20.34 7.23 7.50
N ALA A 211 -21.27 7.31 6.54
CA ALA A 211 -22.49 6.52 6.54
C ALA A 211 -22.18 5.08 6.11
N TRP A 212 -21.93 4.20 7.07
CA TRP A 212 -21.67 2.79 6.82
C TRP A 212 -22.93 2.00 6.45
N ASN A 213 -22.76 0.96 5.65
CA ASN A 213 -23.77 -0.06 5.37
C ASN A 213 -23.89 -1.03 6.56
N THR A 214 -24.54 -0.54 7.61
CA THR A 214 -24.77 -1.32 8.84
C THR A 214 -25.65 -2.55 8.60
N GLN A 215 -26.47 -2.56 7.55
CA GLN A 215 -27.32 -3.70 7.21
C GLN A 215 -26.49 -4.91 6.75
N ASP A 216 -25.57 -4.71 5.79
CA ASP A 216 -24.70 -5.79 5.32
C ASP A 216 -23.72 -6.21 6.42
N ALA A 217 -23.18 -5.24 7.18
CA ALA A 217 -22.31 -5.52 8.32
C ALA A 217 -23.02 -6.38 9.39
N LEU A 218 -24.28 -6.08 9.72
CA LEU A 218 -25.07 -6.86 10.68
C LEU A 218 -25.37 -8.27 10.16
N ALA A 219 -25.75 -8.40 8.88
CA ALA A 219 -26.01 -9.70 8.27
C ALA A 219 -24.76 -10.62 8.32
N GLU A 220 -23.60 -10.04 8.03
CA GLU A 220 -22.31 -10.74 8.09
C GLU A 220 -21.90 -11.08 9.54
N ALA A 221 -22.12 -10.17 10.50
CA ALA A 221 -21.85 -10.42 11.91
C ALA A 221 -22.67 -11.60 12.45
N LEU A 222 -23.96 -11.68 12.07
CA LEU A 222 -24.83 -12.80 12.44
C LEU A 222 -24.40 -14.11 11.76
N LEU A 223 -23.97 -14.05 10.49
CA LEU A 223 -23.49 -15.22 9.76
C LEU A 223 -22.25 -15.85 10.41
N PHE A 224 -21.34 -15.03 10.94
CA PHE A 224 -20.14 -15.47 11.64
C PHE A 224 -20.30 -15.57 13.17
N GLU A 225 -21.54 -15.47 13.69
CA GLU A 225 -21.87 -15.57 15.13
C GLU A 225 -21.10 -14.56 16.01
N GLN A 226 -20.79 -13.37 15.48
CA GLN A 226 -20.13 -12.28 16.19
C GLN A 226 -21.13 -11.48 17.04
N ASN A 227 -21.65 -12.12 18.09
CA ASN A 227 -22.77 -11.57 18.89
C ASN A 227 -22.50 -10.17 19.47
N GLU A 228 -21.29 -9.92 19.99
CA GLU A 228 -20.93 -8.60 20.54
C GLU A 228 -20.96 -7.50 19.48
N VAL A 229 -20.48 -7.80 18.27
CA VAL A 229 -20.48 -6.86 17.13
C VAL A 229 -21.90 -6.62 16.63
N ALA A 230 -22.72 -7.66 16.54
CA ALA A 230 -24.12 -7.54 16.15
C ALA A 230 -24.92 -6.68 17.14
N GLU A 231 -24.70 -6.87 18.44
CA GLU A 231 -25.29 -6.05 19.50
C GLU A 231 -24.90 -4.58 19.36
N TRP A 232 -23.60 -4.28 19.15
CA TRP A 232 -23.16 -2.89 18.94
C TRP A 232 -23.79 -2.23 17.71
N ILE A 233 -23.96 -2.96 16.62
CA ILE A 233 -24.59 -2.41 15.40
C ILE A 233 -26.08 -2.10 15.67
N CYS A 234 -26.79 -2.97 16.39
CA CYS A 234 -28.19 -2.75 16.77
C CYS A 234 -28.35 -1.57 17.73
N ASP A 235 -27.54 -1.50 18.79
CA ASP A 235 -27.61 -0.41 19.78
C ASP A 235 -27.47 0.98 19.14
N LEU A 236 -26.64 1.09 18.09
CA LEU A 236 -26.44 2.33 17.35
C LEU A 236 -27.60 2.68 16.41
N GLN A 237 -28.27 1.67 15.83
CA GLN A 237 -29.47 1.88 15.03
C GLN A 237 -30.60 2.43 15.91
N ASP A 238 -30.81 1.81 17.07
CA ASP A 238 -31.86 2.21 18.01
C ASP A 238 -31.61 3.63 18.56
N ALA A 239 -30.36 3.97 18.91
CA ALA A 239 -30.01 5.32 19.37
C ALA A 239 -30.21 6.40 18.29
N GLY A 240 -30.05 6.06 17.01
CA GLY A 240 -30.29 6.97 15.89
C GLY A 240 -31.77 7.27 15.66
N GLU A 241 -32.65 6.29 15.89
CA GLU A 241 -34.10 6.45 15.77
C GLU A 241 -34.68 7.33 16.90
N GLU A 242 -34.26 7.12 18.15
CA GLU A 242 -34.71 7.94 19.29
C GLU A 242 -34.32 9.42 19.16
N ALA A 243 -33.14 9.72 18.60
CA ALA A 243 -32.69 11.09 18.37
C ALA A 243 -33.49 11.81 17.27
N SER A 244 -34.01 11.06 16.28
CA SER A 244 -34.82 11.59 15.19
C SER A 244 -36.24 11.95 15.63
N GLU A 245 -36.84 11.17 16.54
CA GLU A 245 -38.18 11.44 17.08
C GLU A 245 -38.21 12.68 18.00
N LEU A 246 -37.19 12.89 18.82
CA LEU A 246 -37.11 14.03 19.75
C LEU A 246 -36.74 15.38 19.11
N GLY A 247 -36.35 15.39 17.82
CA GLY A 247 -36.04 16.61 17.07
C GLY A 247 -37.23 17.28 16.38
N THR A 248 -38.46 16.78 16.59
CA THR A 248 -39.66 17.21 15.84
C THR A 248 -40.75 17.91 16.66
N GLU A 249 -40.49 18.27 17.93
CA GLU A 249 -41.44 19.03 18.78
C GLU A 249 -41.19 20.54 18.83
#